data_AF-A0A244CUD8-F1
#
_entry.id   AF-A0A244CUD8-F1
#
_cell.length_a   1.000
_cell.length_b   1.000
_cell.length_c   1.000
_cell.angle_alpha   90.00
_cell.angle_beta   90.00
_cell.angle_gamma   90.00
#
_symmetry.space_group_name_H-M   'P 1'
#
loop_
_entity.id
_entity.type
_entity.pdbx_description
1 polymer ?
#
loop_
_entity_poly.entity_id
_entity_poly.type
_entity_poly.pdbx_seq_one_letter_code
_entity_poly.pdbx_strand_id
1 'polypeptide(L)'
;MRPAKQNIIIGGQYNNLTVVAVTDRKASNGQLFYTCRCTCGSVRDVQKSNIGKVIGCGCVRNISKRTGTTPKPRSSTSKTQKIAQKLIKKEQANHATPKNNTAKFDDEHYDNSHELDLLNIKQQNERLTNRVKTRVRRKIEEIKDELRLKREQNTLERELNQLLKGC
;
A
#
# COMPACT_ATOMS: atom_id res chain seq x y z
N MET A 1 34.65 -14.68 10.85
CA MET A 1 33.89 -15.92 11.13
C MET A 1 32.58 -15.89 10.33
N ARG A 2 32.29 -16.91 9.50
CA ARG A 2 30.97 -17.06 8.84
C ARG A 2 29.98 -17.58 9.89
N PRO A 3 28.85 -16.91 10.15
CA PRO A 3 27.88 -17.42 11.13
C PRO A 3 27.32 -18.76 10.67
N ALA A 4 27.16 -19.69 11.62
CA ALA A 4 26.64 -21.03 11.37
C ALA A 4 25.26 -20.98 10.68
N LYS A 5 25.02 -21.93 9.78
CA LYS A 5 23.80 -22.04 8.97
C LYS A 5 22.62 -22.38 9.88
N GLN A 6 21.92 -21.36 10.38
CA GLN A 6 20.74 -21.55 11.23
C GLN A 6 19.62 -22.26 10.47
N ASN A 7 19.11 -23.35 11.05
CA ASN A 7 17.92 -24.04 10.55
C ASN A 7 16.67 -23.30 11.06
N ILE A 8 15.78 -22.91 10.15
CA ILE A 8 14.57 -22.15 10.48
C ILE A 8 13.38 -23.09 10.38
N ILE A 9 12.63 -23.19 11.47
CA ILE A 9 11.51 -24.11 11.62
C ILE A 9 10.20 -23.32 11.41
N ILE A 10 9.31 -23.85 10.57
CA ILE A 10 7.94 -23.32 10.42
C ILE A 10 7.16 -23.54 11.72
N GLY A 11 6.45 -22.51 12.18
CA GLY A 11 5.82 -22.48 13.51
C GLY A 11 6.78 -22.06 14.63
N GLY A 12 8.09 -22.03 14.38
CA GLY A 12 9.09 -21.59 15.36
C GLY A 12 8.96 -20.11 15.71
N GLN A 13 9.14 -19.80 16.99
CA GLN A 13 9.19 -18.42 17.50
C GLN A 13 10.63 -17.93 17.62
N TYR A 14 10.88 -16.74 17.11
CA TYR A 14 12.16 -16.06 17.11
C TYR A 14 11.95 -14.60 17.51
N ASN A 15 12.30 -14.24 18.75
CA ASN A 15 11.90 -12.98 19.37
C ASN A 15 10.36 -12.81 19.30
N ASN A 16 9.86 -11.63 18.90
CA ASN A 16 8.41 -11.40 18.75
C ASN A 16 7.85 -11.87 17.40
N LEU A 17 8.52 -12.78 16.69
CA LEU A 17 8.11 -13.26 15.36
C LEU A 17 7.89 -14.76 15.37
N THR A 18 6.74 -15.20 14.87
CA THR A 18 6.45 -16.60 14.56
C THR A 18 6.58 -16.83 13.07
N VAL A 19 7.36 -17.82 12.66
CA VAL A 19 7.50 -18.19 11.25
C VAL A 19 6.25 -18.93 10.80
N VAL A 20 5.60 -18.46 9.73
CA VAL A 20 4.33 -19.02 9.23
C VAL A 20 4.56 -19.85 7.97
N ALA A 21 5.43 -19.39 7.06
CA ALA A 21 5.70 -20.09 5.80
C ALA A 21 7.07 -19.72 5.22
N VAL A 22 7.62 -20.60 4.38
CA VAL A 22 8.69 -20.25 3.43
C VAL A 22 8.04 -19.56 2.23
N THR A 23 8.72 -18.58 1.66
CA THR A 23 8.30 -17.92 0.40
C THR A 23 9.19 -18.39 -0.76
N ASP A 24 8.67 -18.26 -1.98
CA ASP A 24 9.45 -18.52 -3.20
C ASP A 24 10.46 -17.39 -3.52
N ARG A 25 10.43 -16.30 -2.75
CA ARG A 25 11.32 -15.16 -2.92
C ARG A 25 12.73 -15.50 -2.45
N LYS A 26 13.71 -15.19 -3.30
CA LYS A 26 15.14 -15.29 -3.01
C LYS A 26 15.78 -13.90 -3.08
N ALA A 27 16.67 -13.61 -2.13
CA ALA A 27 17.54 -12.44 -2.19
C ALA A 27 18.64 -12.64 -3.24
N SER A 28 19.32 -11.55 -3.61
CA SER A 28 20.47 -11.58 -4.53
C SER A 28 21.60 -12.50 -4.07
N ASN A 29 21.72 -12.74 -2.76
CA ASN A 29 22.66 -13.69 -2.16
C ASN A 29 22.14 -15.14 -2.10
N GLY A 30 21.03 -15.44 -2.79
CA GLY A 30 20.41 -16.78 -2.85
C GLY A 30 19.63 -17.20 -1.61
N GLN A 31 19.51 -16.34 -0.58
CA GLN A 31 18.78 -16.69 0.64
C GLN A 31 17.27 -16.54 0.47
N LEU A 32 16.52 -17.51 0.98
CA LEU A 32 15.05 -17.48 1.00
C LEU A 32 14.51 -16.47 2.01
N PHE A 33 13.33 -15.96 1.71
CA PHE A 33 12.50 -15.21 2.66
C PHE A 33 11.47 -16.12 3.32
N TYR A 34 11.15 -15.81 4.57
CA TYR A 34 10.12 -16.48 5.35
C TYR A 34 9.06 -15.47 5.76
N THR A 35 7.79 -15.83 5.57
CA THR A 35 6.65 -15.08 6.06
C THR A 35 6.58 -15.25 7.58
N CYS A 36 6.66 -14.14 8.31
CA CYS A 36 6.64 -14.13 9.77
C CYS A 36 5.48 -13.27 10.29
N ARG A 37 4.78 -13.75 11.31
CA ARG A 37 3.75 -13.01 12.05
C ARG A 37 4.32 -12.48 13.35
N CYS A 38 4.21 -11.18 13.57
CA CYS A 38 4.60 -10.54 14.81
C CYS A 38 3.54 -10.77 15.90
N THR A 39 3.92 -10.75 17.17
CA THR A 39 2.99 -10.84 18.31
C THR A 39 1.93 -9.72 18.31
N CYS A 40 2.23 -8.56 17.73
CA CYS A 40 1.24 -7.49 17.51
C CYS A 40 0.29 -7.72 16.30
N GLY A 41 0.37 -8.88 15.65
CA GLY A 41 -0.48 -9.28 14.54
C GLY A 41 0.04 -8.94 13.13
N SER A 42 1.04 -8.06 13.00
CA SER A 42 1.58 -7.68 11.67
C SER A 42 2.33 -8.83 11.00
N VAL A 43 2.09 -9.05 9.71
CA VAL A 43 2.78 -10.06 8.90
C VAL A 43 3.82 -9.39 8.00
N ARG A 44 5.00 -9.99 7.86
CA ARG A 44 6.06 -9.50 6.97
C ARG A 44 7.03 -10.61 6.58
N ASP A 45 7.71 -10.39 5.46
CA ASP A 45 8.75 -11.29 4.98
C ASP A 45 10.10 -10.93 5.59
N VAL A 46 10.80 -11.94 6.12
CA VAL A 46 12.11 -11.79 6.74
C VAL A 46 13.09 -12.73 6.05
N GLN A 47 14.21 -12.18 5.60
CA GLN A 47 15.29 -12.97 5.01
C GLN A 47 15.83 -13.97 6.05
N LYS A 48 16.15 -15.19 5.63
CA LYS A 48 16.63 -16.28 6.51
C LYS A 48 17.71 -15.83 7.51
N SER A 49 18.67 -15.03 7.06
CA SER A 49 19.80 -14.55 7.88
C SER A 49 19.44 -13.51 8.96
N ASN A 50 18.22 -12.97 8.92
CA ASN A 50 17.70 -11.97 9.84
C ASN A 50 16.70 -12.56 10.85
N ILE A 51 16.24 -13.78 10.64
CA ILE A 51 15.40 -14.50 11.61
C ILE A 51 16.24 -14.78 12.85
N GLY A 52 15.70 -14.49 14.04
CA GLY A 52 16.45 -14.52 15.31
C GLY A 52 17.26 -13.25 15.61
N LYS A 53 17.68 -12.47 14.59
CA LYS A 53 18.36 -11.18 14.81
C LYS A 53 17.39 -10.02 14.97
N VAL A 54 16.25 -10.06 14.28
CA VAL A 54 15.27 -8.99 14.34
C VAL A 54 14.29 -9.25 15.48
N ILE A 55 14.14 -8.26 16.37
CA ILE A 55 13.31 -8.35 17.58
C ILE A 55 11.80 -8.47 17.26
N GLY A 56 11.33 -7.88 16.17
CA GLY A 56 9.91 -7.84 15.80
C GLY A 56 9.64 -6.90 14.63
N CYS A 57 8.37 -6.62 14.32
CA CYS A 57 8.01 -5.68 13.23
C CYS A 57 8.35 -4.21 13.53
N GLY A 58 8.72 -3.89 14.77
CA GLY A 58 9.00 -2.52 15.23
C GLY A 58 7.93 -1.93 16.16
N CYS A 59 6.85 -2.67 16.43
CA CYS A 59 5.78 -2.27 17.36
C CYS A 59 6.28 -1.97 18.78
N VAL A 60 7.23 -2.76 19.31
CA VAL A 60 7.77 -2.56 20.68
C VAL A 60 8.52 -1.23 20.82
N ARG A 61 9.22 -0.77 19.76
CA ARG A 61 9.90 0.54 19.73
C ARG A 61 8.94 1.73 19.64
N ASN A 62 7.64 1.50 19.46
CA ASN A 62 6.61 2.55 19.40
C ASN A 62 5.85 2.71 20.73
N ILE A 63 6.10 1.86 21.72
CA ILE A 63 5.38 1.91 23.01
C ILE A 63 6.01 2.96 23.94
N SER A 64 7.34 3.10 23.95
CA SER A 64 8.07 4.05 24.81
C SER A 64 7.90 5.54 24.46
N LYS A 65 7.05 5.87 23.48
CA LYS A 65 6.72 7.27 23.10
C LYS A 65 5.25 7.61 23.32
N ARG A 66 4.47 6.75 23.98
CA ARG A 66 3.03 6.94 24.21
C ARG A 66 2.70 7.57 25.56
N THR A 67 3.60 8.34 26.16
CA THR A 67 3.24 9.36 27.15
C THR A 67 2.84 10.64 26.40
N GLY A 68 1.56 10.77 26.07
CA GLY A 68 0.89 12.06 25.92
C GLY A 68 1.35 13.06 24.84
N THR A 69 2.17 12.69 23.85
CA THR A 69 2.44 13.56 22.70
C THR A 69 2.17 12.81 21.40
N THR A 70 1.43 13.45 20.50
CA THR A 70 1.19 12.94 19.14
C THR A 70 2.52 12.46 18.55
N PRO A 71 2.57 11.26 17.93
CA PRO A 71 3.80 10.80 17.32
C PRO A 71 4.19 11.77 16.21
N LYS A 72 5.18 12.63 16.46
CA LYS A 72 5.86 13.38 15.39
C LYS A 72 6.31 12.32 14.37
N PRO A 73 5.87 12.38 13.10
CA PRO A 73 6.24 11.38 12.11
C PRO A 73 7.75 11.22 12.15
N ARG A 74 8.24 9.98 12.30
CA ARG A 74 9.68 9.73 12.21
C ARG A 74 10.11 10.35 10.88
N SER A 75 10.94 11.38 10.98
CA SER A 75 11.77 11.85 9.90
C SER A 75 12.80 10.76 9.58
N SER A 76 12.36 9.60 9.10
CA SER A 76 12.98 9.14 7.87
C SER A 76 12.54 10.21 6.88
N THR A 77 13.40 11.19 6.58
CA THR A 77 13.34 11.85 5.27
C THR A 77 13.21 10.71 4.29
N SER A 78 11.98 10.44 3.87
CA SER A 78 11.67 9.25 3.10
C SER A 78 12.59 9.33 1.89
N LYS A 79 13.16 8.21 1.44
CA LYS A 79 13.88 8.20 0.16
C LYS A 79 13.06 8.96 -0.89
N THR A 80 11.73 8.87 -0.82
CA THR A 80 10.73 9.67 -1.53
C THR A 80 10.86 11.20 -1.37
N GLN A 81 11.02 11.76 -0.17
CA GLN A 81 11.24 13.22 0.04
C GLN A 81 12.60 13.70 -0.47
N LYS A 82 13.68 12.92 -0.30
CA LYS A 82 15.00 13.27 -0.86
C LYS A 82 15.03 13.15 -2.38
N ILE A 83 14.31 12.17 -2.94
CA ILE A 83 14.12 12.02 -4.40
C ILE A 83 13.30 13.19 -4.93
N ALA A 84 12.19 13.56 -4.29
CA ALA A 84 11.37 14.71 -4.67
C ALA A 84 12.16 16.02 -4.63
N GLN A 85 12.92 16.29 -3.56
CA GLN A 85 13.78 17.47 -3.47
C GLN A 85 14.92 17.47 -4.49
N LYS A 86 15.45 16.29 -4.85
CA LYS A 86 16.50 16.14 -5.87
C LYS A 86 15.95 16.31 -7.29
N LEU A 87 14.69 15.94 -7.54
CA LEU A 87 13.99 16.15 -8.80
C LEU A 87 13.57 17.62 -8.98
N ILE A 88 13.03 18.24 -7.93
CA ILE A 88 12.68 19.68 -7.91
C ILE A 88 13.94 20.55 -8.11
N LYS A 89 15.08 20.21 -7.50
CA LYS A 89 16.37 20.89 -7.77
C LYS A 89 16.90 20.63 -9.19
N LYS A 90 16.55 19.51 -9.82
CA LYS A 90 16.93 19.21 -11.21
C LYS A 90 16.08 20.00 -12.21
N GLU A 91 14.79 20.20 -11.91
CA GLU A 91 13.90 21.08 -12.68
C GLU A 91 14.28 22.55 -12.55
N GLN A 92 14.66 23.01 -11.35
CA GLN A 92 15.11 24.40 -11.13
C GLN A 92 16.51 24.68 -11.70
N ALA A 93 17.35 23.66 -11.90
CA ALA A 93 18.61 23.79 -12.65
C ALA A 93 18.40 23.90 -14.17
N ASN A 94 17.24 23.48 -14.67
CA ASN A 94 16.89 23.53 -16.10
C ASN A 94 16.12 24.80 -16.50
N HIS A 95 15.81 25.69 -15.54
CA HIS A 95 15.26 27.04 -15.81
C HIS A 95 16.30 28.16 -15.64
N ALA A 96 17.60 27.82 -15.53
CA ALA A 96 18.61 28.76 -15.93
C ALA A 96 18.52 28.91 -17.45
N THR A 97 17.86 29.98 -17.91
CA THR A 97 17.93 30.45 -19.29
C THR A 97 19.37 30.38 -19.79
N PRO A 98 19.66 29.74 -20.94
CA PRO A 98 20.98 29.82 -21.53
C PRO A 98 21.27 31.29 -21.85
N LYS A 99 22.36 31.81 -21.28
CA LYS A 99 22.92 33.10 -21.70
C LYS A 99 23.33 32.97 -23.17
N ASN A 100 22.85 33.92 -23.98
CA ASN A 100 23.17 34.17 -25.38
C ASN A 100 24.45 33.48 -25.88
N ASN A 101 24.31 32.61 -26.88
CA ASN A 101 25.27 32.50 -27.95
C ASN A 101 24.49 32.47 -29.27
N THR A 102 24.66 33.53 -30.04
CA THR A 102 24.25 33.64 -31.43
C THR A 102 24.85 32.49 -32.23
N ALA A 103 24.03 31.52 -32.61
CA ALA A 103 24.31 30.61 -33.72
C ALA A 103 22.97 30.24 -34.38
N LYS A 104 22.78 30.72 -35.60
CA LYS A 104 21.71 30.34 -36.51
C LYS A 104 21.63 28.82 -36.61
N PHE A 105 20.47 28.23 -36.33
CA PHE A 105 20.03 26.97 -36.91
C PHE A 105 18.53 27.03 -37.13
N ASP A 106 18.12 26.54 -38.29
CA ASP A 106 16.85 26.82 -38.95
C ASP A 106 15.64 26.18 -38.26
N ASP A 107 14.49 26.72 -38.66
CA ASP A 107 13.11 26.47 -38.27
C ASP A 107 12.63 25.00 -38.30
N GLU A 108 11.48 24.78 -37.65
CA GLU A 108 10.53 23.66 -37.79
C GLU A 108 10.85 22.30 -37.15
N HIS A 109 10.28 22.04 -35.96
CA HIS A 109 9.15 21.10 -35.74
C HIS A 109 9.02 20.78 -34.23
N TYR A 110 8.21 21.55 -33.50
CA TYR A 110 7.87 21.23 -32.10
C TYR A 110 6.76 20.17 -32.11
N ASP A 111 7.13 18.93 -31.77
CA ASP A 111 6.24 17.78 -31.84
C ASP A 111 5.13 17.84 -30.77
N ASN A 112 3.90 18.11 -31.22
CA ASN A 112 2.67 18.15 -30.41
C ASN A 112 2.24 16.75 -29.90
N SER A 113 2.97 15.67 -30.23
CA SER A 113 2.67 14.29 -29.81
C SER A 113 2.65 14.12 -28.29
N HIS A 114 3.56 14.78 -27.57
CA HIS A 114 3.71 14.60 -26.14
C HIS A 114 2.51 15.13 -25.33
N GLU A 115 1.88 16.22 -25.77
CA GLU A 115 0.70 16.78 -25.11
C GLU A 115 -0.56 15.93 -25.36
N LEU A 116 -0.70 15.40 -26.58
CA LEU A 116 -1.76 14.46 -26.94
C LEU A 116 -1.66 13.14 -26.16
N ASP A 117 -0.45 12.62 -25.96
CA ASP A 117 -0.21 11.41 -25.18
C ASP A 117 -0.60 11.57 -23.71
N LEU A 118 -0.23 12.70 -23.10
CA LEU A 118 -0.61 13.01 -21.72
C LEU A 118 -2.13 13.15 -21.56
N LEU A 119 -2.81 13.74 -22.54
CA LEU A 119 -4.26 13.87 -22.52
C LEU A 119 -4.95 12.52 -22.67
N ASN A 120 -4.47 11.67 -23.58
CA ASN A 120 -4.97 10.30 -23.77
C ASN A 120 -4.80 9.44 -22.51
N ILE A 121 -3.65 9.53 -21.84
CA ILE A 121 -3.39 8.81 -20.58
C ILE A 121 -4.35 9.29 -19.47
N LYS A 122 -4.56 10.60 -19.34
CA LYS A 122 -5.51 11.16 -18.36
C LYS A 122 -6.93 10.65 -18.61
N GLN A 123 -7.39 10.71 -19.85
CA GLN A 123 -8.71 10.20 -20.24
C GLN A 123 -8.85 8.69 -19.96
N GLN A 124 -7.82 7.90 -20.26
CA GLN A 124 -7.82 6.46 -19.98
C GLN A 124 -7.91 6.16 -18.48
N ASN A 125 -7.15 6.88 -17.65
CA ASN A 125 -7.19 6.73 -16.19
C ASN A 125 -8.54 7.13 -15.61
N GLU A 126 -9.15 8.19 -16.14
CA GLU A 126 -10.49 8.62 -15.74
C GLU A 126 -11.55 7.56 -16.11
N ARG A 127 -11.49 7.00 -17.32
CA ARG A 127 -12.36 5.89 -17.74
C ARG A 127 -12.23 4.68 -16.82
N LEU A 128 -11.01 4.27 -16.49
CA LEU A 128 -10.75 3.17 -15.56
C LEU A 128 -11.33 3.46 -14.17
N THR A 129 -11.12 4.68 -13.67
CA THR A 129 -11.64 5.13 -12.38
C THR A 129 -13.17 5.09 -12.35
N ASN A 130 -13.83 5.58 -13.39
CA ASN A 130 -15.28 5.58 -13.50
C ASN A 130 -15.85 4.16 -13.58
N ARG A 131 -15.19 3.23 -14.28
CA ARG A 131 -15.61 1.81 -14.31
C ARG A 131 -15.61 1.19 -12.91
N VAL A 132 -14.58 1.44 -12.11
CA VAL A 132 -14.50 0.95 -10.72
C VAL A 132 -15.59 1.60 -9.87
N LYS A 133 -15.75 2.93 -9.94
CA LYS A 133 -16.80 3.65 -9.19
C LYS A 133 -18.20 3.14 -9.51
N THR A 134 -18.52 2.91 -10.78
CA THR A 134 -19.84 2.41 -11.20
C THR A 134 -20.11 1.01 -10.67
N ARG A 135 -19.12 0.12 -10.70
CA ARG A 135 -19.25 -1.24 -10.14
C ARG A 135 -19.51 -1.22 -8.63
N VAL A 136 -18.77 -0.39 -7.89
CA VAL A 136 -18.95 -0.24 -6.44
C VAL A 136 -20.34 0.34 -6.13
N ARG A 137 -20.75 1.40 -6.84
CA ARG A 137 -22.08 2.01 -6.66
C ARG A 137 -23.21 1.01 -6.89
N ARG A 138 -23.16 0.23 -7.96
CA ARG A 138 -24.18 -0.79 -8.24
C ARG A 138 -24.28 -1.82 -7.11
N LYS A 139 -23.13 -2.31 -6.64
CA LYS A 139 -23.10 -3.31 -5.56
C LYS A 139 -23.61 -2.75 -4.23
N ILE A 140 -23.41 -1.45 -3.98
CA ILE A 140 -23.99 -0.76 -2.82
C ILE A 140 -25.51 -0.70 -2.93
N GLU A 141 -26.07 -0.36 -4.10
CA GLU A 141 -27.53 -0.32 -4.29
C GLU A 141 -28.16 -1.72 -4.19
N GLU A 142 -27.52 -2.75 -4.78
CA GLU A 142 -27.96 -4.15 -4.61
C GLU A 142 -28.07 -4.54 -3.12
N ILE A 143 -27.04 -4.22 -2.32
CA ILE A 143 -27.04 -4.50 -0.88
C ILE A 143 -28.14 -3.71 -0.15
N LYS A 144 -28.40 -2.46 -0.54
CA LYS A 144 -29.47 -1.66 0.07
C LYS A 144 -30.84 -2.27 -0.18
N ASP A 145 -31.10 -2.74 -1.40
CA ASP A 145 -32.37 -3.37 -1.77
C ASP A 145 -32.56 -4.69 -1.02
N GLU A 146 -31.52 -5.52 -0.91
CA GLU A 146 -31.55 -6.74 -0.09
C GLU A 146 -31.89 -6.44 1.38
N LEU A 147 -31.28 -5.41 1.95
CA LEU A 147 -31.55 -4.99 3.33
C LEU A 147 -32.97 -4.45 3.51
N ARG A 148 -33.53 -3.78 2.50
CA ARG A 148 -34.91 -3.30 2.52
C ARG A 148 -35.89 -4.48 2.53
N LEU A 149 -35.74 -5.42 1.60
CA LEU A 149 -36.59 -6.62 1.52
C LEU A 149 -36.53 -7.43 2.81
N LYS A 150 -35.33 -7.59 3.40
CA LYS A 150 -35.17 -8.29 4.68
C LYS A 150 -35.90 -7.60 5.83
N ARG A 151 -35.96 -6.25 5.84
CA ARG A 151 -36.74 -5.50 6.85
C ARG A 151 -38.24 -5.72 6.66
N GLU A 152 -38.72 -5.68 5.42
CA GLU A 152 -40.13 -5.92 5.09
C GLU A 152 -40.55 -7.34 5.50
N GLN A 153 -39.74 -8.37 5.17
CA GLN A 153 -39.96 -9.75 5.62
C GLN A 153 -40.04 -9.86 7.14
N ASN A 154 -39.09 -9.26 7.86
CA ASN A 154 -39.12 -9.28 9.33
C ASN A 154 -40.36 -8.61 9.92
N THR A 155 -40.91 -7.57 9.27
CA THR A 155 -42.16 -6.93 9.70
C THR A 155 -43.34 -7.87 9.51
N LEU A 156 -43.46 -8.49 8.33
CA LEU A 156 -44.53 -9.45 8.03
C LEU A 156 -44.47 -10.67 8.97
N GLU A 157 -43.28 -11.18 9.26
CA GLU A 157 -43.10 -12.28 10.22
C GLU A 157 -43.58 -11.89 11.62
N ARG A 158 -43.38 -10.64 12.06
CA ARG A 158 -43.88 -10.16 13.35
C ARG A 158 -45.39 -10.06 13.36
N GLU A 159 -45.99 -9.51 12.30
CA GLU A 159 -47.45 -9.41 12.14
C GLU A 159 -48.11 -10.79 12.15
N LEU A 160 -47.55 -11.75 11.38
CA LEU A 160 -48.02 -13.12 11.36
C LEU A 160 -47.94 -13.78 12.74
N ASN A 161 -46.79 -13.63 13.43
CA ASN A 161 -46.62 -14.15 14.78
C ASN A 161 -47.58 -13.51 15.80
N GLN A 162 -47.97 -12.25 15.60
CA GLN A 162 -48.94 -11.58 16.45
C GLN A 162 -50.36 -12.13 16.23
N LEU A 163 -50.74 -12.41 14.97
CA LEU A 163 -52.03 -13.04 14.64
C LEU A 163 -52.12 -14.47 15.19
N LEU A 164 -51.05 -15.27 15.06
CA LEU A 164 -51.02 -16.65 15.54
C LEU A 164 -51.08 -16.78 17.07
N LYS A 165 -50.63 -15.75 17.81
CA LYS A 165 -50.70 -15.71 19.29
C LYS A 165 -52.04 -15.18 19.82
N GLY A 166 -52.91 -14.69 18.95
CA GLY A 166 -54.23 -14.14 19.29
C GLY A 166 -55.40 -15.13 19.14
N CYS A 167 -55.14 -16.36 18.70
CA CYS A 167 -56.10 -17.48 18.68
C CYS A 167 -55.89 -18.43 19.87
#